data_AF-A0A2K8UDR3-F1
#
_entry.id   AF-A0A2K8UDR3-F1
#
_cell.length_a   1.000
_cell.length_b   1.000
_cell.length_c   1.000
_cell.angle_alpha   90.00
_cell.angle_beta   90.00
_cell.angle_gamma   90.00
#
_symmetry.space_group_name_H-M   'P 1'
#
loop_
_entity.id
_entity.type
_entity.pdbx_description
1 polymer ?
#
loop_
_entity_poly.entity_id
_entity_poly.type
_entity_poly.pdbx_seq_one_letter_code
_entity_poly.pdbx_strand_id
1 'polypeptide(L)'
;MKTRTQTAGVAGQTGADSQADPAAEAAYDGIRASTTDVAAIAQTTGIKPENVQQVKDHTFMQAHLLDRFVRQGIAPQVRRFHASAGIAAAWERLAAGQGTAHDLQLLRHEGAEAWFMRRHGPSFDAAHTAAHARYPWKG
;
A
#
# COMPACT_ATOMS: atom_id res chain seq x y z
N MET A 1 -4.57 -17.30 -39.30
CA MET A 1 -5.16 -17.16 -37.95
C MET A 1 -4.10 -16.60 -37.02
N LYS A 2 -4.21 -15.34 -36.58
CA LYS A 2 -3.31 -14.75 -35.58
C LYS A 2 -3.97 -14.94 -34.22
N THR A 3 -3.51 -15.90 -33.43
CA THR A 3 -3.94 -16.07 -32.04
C THR A 3 -3.39 -14.91 -31.22
N ARG A 4 -4.28 -13.97 -30.89
CA ARG A 4 -4.02 -12.89 -29.95
C ARG A 4 -4.17 -13.51 -28.56
N THR A 5 -3.06 -13.86 -27.91
CA THR A 5 -3.10 -14.26 -26.50
C THR A 5 -3.50 -13.03 -25.69
N GLN A 6 -4.77 -13.01 -25.30
CA GLN A 6 -5.31 -12.05 -24.35
C GLN A 6 -4.80 -12.49 -22.98
N THR A 7 -3.75 -11.85 -22.48
CA THR A 7 -3.33 -11.99 -21.08
C THR A 7 -4.45 -11.40 -20.23
N ALA A 8 -5.26 -12.27 -19.64
CA ALA A 8 -6.21 -11.89 -18.61
C ALA A 8 -5.43 -11.18 -17.49
N GLY A 9 -5.73 -9.90 -17.29
CA GLY A 9 -5.16 -9.12 -16.20
C GLY A 9 -5.54 -9.76 -14.87
N VAL A 10 -4.53 -10.19 -14.12
CA VAL A 10 -4.73 -10.59 -12.73
C VAL A 10 -4.87 -9.29 -11.94
N ALA A 11 -6.12 -8.85 -11.76
CA ALA A 11 -6.45 -7.79 -10.82
C ALA A 11 -6.25 -8.32 -9.39
N GLY A 12 -5.31 -7.74 -8.63
CA GLY A 12 -5.14 -8.12 -7.23
C GLY A 12 -4.03 -7.40 -6.49
N GLN A 13 -4.43 -6.38 -5.74
CA GLN A 13 -3.89 -5.97 -4.43
C GLN A 13 -2.69 -5.00 -4.40
N THR A 14 -2.91 -3.95 -3.59
CA THR A 14 -2.05 -2.83 -3.16
C THR A 14 -0.72 -2.63 -3.89
N GLY A 15 -0.69 -1.65 -4.80
CA GLY A 15 0.50 -0.92 -5.27
C GLY A 15 1.66 -1.72 -5.92
N ALA A 16 1.94 -2.96 -5.56
CA ALA A 16 3.03 -3.73 -6.15
C ALA A 16 2.74 -4.09 -7.62
N ASP A 17 1.47 -4.29 -7.97
CA ASP A 17 1.05 -4.93 -9.22
C ASP A 17 0.09 -4.08 -10.09
N SER A 18 -0.26 -2.85 -9.68
CA SER A 18 -1.04 -1.94 -10.53
C SER A 18 -0.17 -1.36 -11.64
N GLN A 19 -0.73 -1.29 -12.86
CA GLN A 19 -0.11 -0.51 -13.94
C GLN A 19 0.07 0.94 -13.46
N ALA A 20 1.22 1.54 -13.76
CA ALA A 20 1.50 2.92 -13.37
C ALA A 20 0.46 3.86 -13.97
N ASP A 21 -0.34 4.46 -13.10
CA ASP A 21 -1.27 5.54 -13.43
C ASP A 21 -0.58 6.87 -13.10
N PRO A 22 -0.31 7.75 -14.08
CA PRO A 22 0.34 9.03 -13.84
C PRO A 22 -0.36 9.90 -12.78
N ALA A 23 -1.69 9.83 -12.69
CA ALA A 23 -2.44 10.57 -11.68
C ALA A 23 -2.20 10.02 -10.28
N ALA A 24 -2.12 8.68 -10.13
CA ALA A 24 -1.80 8.05 -8.86
C ALA A 24 -0.36 8.34 -8.44
N GLU A 25 0.59 8.34 -9.37
CA GLU A 25 1.99 8.69 -9.08
C GLU A 25 2.12 10.13 -8.60
N ALA A 26 1.42 11.07 -9.25
CA ALA A 26 1.39 12.48 -8.82
C ALA A 26 0.79 12.64 -7.40
N ALA A 27 -0.27 11.89 -7.09
CA ALA A 27 -0.85 11.87 -5.74
C ALA A 27 0.14 11.30 -4.71
N TYR A 28 0.85 10.23 -5.04
CA TYR A 28 1.90 9.66 -4.18
C TYR A 28 3.03 10.66 -3.94
N ASP A 29 3.44 11.43 -4.96
CA ASP A 29 4.46 12.47 -4.80
C ASP A 29 3.99 13.60 -3.87
N GLY A 30 2.72 14.01 -3.97
CA GLY A 30 2.10 14.95 -3.02
C GLY A 30 2.08 14.42 -1.59
N ILE A 31 1.71 13.15 -1.40
CA ILE A 31 1.71 12.49 -0.08
C ILE A 31 3.12 12.41 0.49
N ARG A 32 4.12 12.01 -0.31
CA ARG A 32 5.53 11.94 0.10
C ARG A 32 6.07 13.31 0.50
N ALA A 33 5.66 14.37 -0.18
CA ALA A 33 6.06 15.74 0.12
C ALA A 33 5.33 16.36 1.32
N SER A 34 4.15 15.83 1.68
CA SER A 34 3.36 16.36 2.80
C SER A 34 4.05 16.16 4.14
N THR A 35 4.06 17.21 4.96
CA THR A 35 4.60 17.21 6.33
C THR A 35 3.50 17.36 7.38
N THR A 36 2.24 17.50 6.97
CA THR A 36 1.09 17.78 7.85
C THR A 36 0.07 16.66 7.89
N ASP A 37 0.07 15.76 6.90
CA ASP A 37 -0.90 14.67 6.76
C ASP A 37 -0.90 13.73 7.96
N VAL A 38 0.27 13.33 8.47
CA VAL A 38 0.40 12.45 9.64
C VAL A 38 -0.27 13.05 10.87
N ALA A 39 -0.03 14.34 11.13
CA ALA A 39 -0.64 15.04 12.26
C ALA A 39 -2.16 15.17 12.09
N ALA A 40 -2.63 15.49 10.86
CA ALA A 40 -4.05 15.61 10.55
C ALA A 40 -4.80 14.27 10.70
N ILE A 41 -4.23 13.18 10.19
CA ILE A 41 -4.78 11.83 10.34
C ILE A 41 -4.79 11.43 11.83
N ALA A 42 -3.70 11.67 12.56
CA ALA A 42 -3.64 11.35 13.98
C ALA A 42 -4.72 12.09 14.79
N GLN A 43 -4.92 13.39 14.51
CA GLN A 43 -5.92 14.21 15.18
C GLN A 43 -7.36 13.70 14.92
N THR A 44 -7.68 13.35 13.68
CA THR A 44 -9.05 12.96 13.29
C THR A 44 -9.39 11.52 13.64
N THR A 45 -8.40 10.62 13.66
CA THR A 45 -8.60 9.20 13.93
C THR A 45 -8.33 8.78 15.38
N GLY A 46 -7.60 9.60 16.15
CA GLY A 46 -7.10 9.25 17.48
C GLY A 46 -5.95 8.24 17.48
N ILE A 47 -5.44 7.85 16.31
CA ILE A 47 -4.26 7.00 16.19
C ILE A 47 -3.02 7.83 16.54
N LYS A 48 -2.09 7.23 17.28
CA LYS A 48 -0.81 7.88 17.62
C LYS A 48 -0.05 8.31 16.35
N PRO A 49 0.50 9.54 16.31
CA PRO A 49 1.25 10.03 15.15
C PRO A 49 2.36 9.08 14.70
N GLU A 50 3.05 8.42 15.63
CA GLU A 50 4.15 7.50 15.30
C GLU A 50 3.66 6.24 14.57
N ASN A 51 2.42 5.81 14.83
CA ASN A 51 1.82 4.68 14.13
C ASN A 51 1.33 5.09 12.73
N VAL A 52 0.79 6.29 12.59
CA VAL A 52 0.43 6.84 11.27
C VAL A 52 1.68 7.04 10.41
N GLN A 53 2.76 7.57 11.00
CA GLN A 53 4.05 7.72 10.30
C GLN A 53 4.60 6.37 9.85
N GLN A 54 4.53 5.32 10.67
CA GLN A 54 4.96 3.97 10.26
C GLN A 54 4.18 3.46 9.05
N VAL A 55 2.87 3.71 9.00
CA VAL A 55 2.06 3.37 7.82
C VAL A 55 2.50 4.19 6.62
N LYS A 56 2.69 5.51 6.78
CA LYS A 56 3.15 6.38 5.69
C LYS A 56 4.49 5.89 5.11
N ASP A 57 5.43 5.56 5.98
CA ASP A 57 6.76 5.12 5.58
C ASP A 57 6.71 3.81 4.82
N HIS A 58 5.96 2.84 5.34
CA HIS A 58 5.75 1.53 4.69
C HIS A 58 5.11 1.69 3.32
N THR A 59 3.99 2.40 3.23
CA THR A 59 3.17 2.46 2.01
C THR A 59 3.77 3.37 0.93
N PHE A 60 4.43 4.48 1.29
CA PHE A 60 4.84 5.51 0.32
C PHE A 60 6.35 5.74 0.19
N MET A 61 7.12 5.51 1.27
CA MET A 61 8.52 5.97 1.35
C MET A 61 9.54 4.86 1.16
N GLN A 62 9.28 3.67 1.70
CA GLN A 62 10.21 2.56 1.77
C GLN A 62 10.21 1.71 0.50
N ALA A 63 11.39 1.16 0.17
CA ALA A 63 11.51 0.11 -0.83
C ALA A 63 11.40 -1.26 -0.14
N HIS A 64 10.74 -2.20 -0.80
CA HIS A 64 10.42 -3.52 -0.26
C HIS A 64 10.88 -4.62 -1.21
N LEU A 65 11.15 -5.81 -0.66
CA LEU A 65 11.37 -7.01 -1.44
C LEU A 65 10.03 -7.53 -1.97
N LEU A 66 9.77 -7.28 -3.25
CA LEU A 66 8.58 -7.74 -3.96
C LEU A 66 8.83 -9.14 -4.53
N ASP A 67 8.30 -10.15 -3.85
CA ASP A 67 8.60 -11.58 -4.07
C ASP A 67 7.37 -12.45 -4.40
N ARG A 68 6.19 -11.82 -4.56
CA ARG A 68 4.90 -12.50 -4.84
C ARG A 68 4.96 -13.49 -6.01
N PHE A 69 5.73 -13.16 -7.06
CA PHE A 69 5.77 -13.95 -8.30
C PHE A 69 6.99 -14.87 -8.43
N VAL A 70 7.78 -15.05 -7.36
CA VAL A 70 8.94 -15.95 -7.37
C VAL A 70 8.55 -17.38 -7.76
N ARG A 71 7.39 -17.87 -7.28
CA ARG A 71 6.87 -19.20 -7.64
C ARG A 71 6.48 -19.34 -9.11
N GLN A 72 6.29 -18.23 -9.82
CA GLN A 72 5.97 -18.19 -11.24
C GLN A 72 7.24 -17.98 -12.11
N GLY A 73 8.43 -18.04 -11.50
CA GLY A 73 9.70 -17.86 -12.19
C GLY A 73 10.11 -16.40 -12.41
N ILE A 74 9.41 -15.44 -11.81
CA ILE A 74 9.76 -14.01 -11.87
C ILE A 74 10.69 -13.68 -10.72
N ALA A 75 11.89 -13.19 -11.02
CA ALA A 75 12.86 -12.79 -10.00
C ALA A 75 12.30 -11.68 -9.09
N PRO A 76 12.59 -11.70 -7.78
CA PRO A 76 12.10 -10.67 -6.87
C PRO A 76 12.82 -9.35 -7.14
N GLN A 77 12.17 -8.23 -6.77
CA GLN A 77 12.73 -6.89 -6.96
C GLN A 77 12.68 -6.10 -5.65
N VAL A 78 13.70 -5.28 -5.40
CA VAL A 78 13.67 -4.31 -4.29
C VAL A 78 13.34 -2.93 -4.85
N ARG A 79 12.13 -2.45 -4.58
CA ARG A 79 11.65 -1.13 -5.04
C ARG A 79 10.49 -0.64 -4.19
N ARG A 80 10.12 0.63 -4.33
CA ARG A 80 8.86 1.15 -3.80
C ARG A 80 7.67 0.49 -4.53
N PHE A 81 6.53 0.45 -3.85
CA PHE A 81 5.25 0.10 -4.49
C PHE A 81 4.95 1.08 -5.64
N HIS A 82 4.31 0.60 -6.70
CA HIS A 82 3.65 1.49 -7.64
C HIS A 82 2.50 2.22 -6.95
N ALA A 83 2.17 3.38 -7.48
CA ALA A 83 1.02 4.11 -6.98
C ALA A 83 -0.29 3.36 -7.26
N SER A 84 -1.17 3.41 -6.27
CA SER A 84 -2.56 2.94 -6.35
C SER A 84 -3.49 4.11 -6.10
N ALA A 85 -4.38 4.39 -7.05
CA ALA A 85 -5.38 5.46 -6.92
C ALA A 85 -6.29 5.26 -5.70
N GLY A 86 -6.67 4.01 -5.39
CA GLY A 86 -7.49 3.68 -4.22
C GLY A 86 -6.80 4.00 -2.89
N ILE A 87 -5.51 3.63 -2.78
CA ILE A 87 -4.69 3.96 -1.59
C ILE A 87 -4.49 5.47 -1.46
N ALA A 88 -4.16 6.16 -2.57
CA ALA A 88 -3.97 7.61 -2.56
C ALA A 88 -5.24 8.33 -2.08
N ALA A 89 -6.39 8.00 -2.68
CA ALA A 89 -7.66 8.63 -2.33
C ALA A 89 -8.09 8.33 -0.87
N ALA A 90 -7.79 7.13 -0.37
CA ALA A 90 -8.04 6.78 1.04
C ALA A 90 -7.17 7.63 1.99
N TRP A 91 -5.88 7.78 1.68
CA TRP A 91 -4.96 8.60 2.47
C TRP A 91 -5.38 10.08 2.47
N GLU A 92 -5.73 10.63 1.31
CA GLU A 92 -6.21 12.01 1.17
C GLU A 92 -7.49 12.26 1.96
N ARG A 93 -8.48 11.34 1.90
CA ARG A 93 -9.69 11.43 2.73
C ARG A 93 -9.37 11.42 4.22
N LEU A 94 -8.49 10.52 4.66
CA LEU A 94 -8.06 10.47 6.06
C LEU A 94 -7.40 11.79 6.49
N ALA A 95 -6.49 12.33 5.66
CA ALA A 95 -5.81 13.60 5.94
C ALA A 95 -6.76 14.80 5.95
N ALA A 96 -7.82 14.77 5.14
CA ALA A 96 -8.88 15.78 5.13
C ALA A 96 -9.91 15.64 6.26
N GLY A 97 -9.79 14.63 7.14
CA GLY A 97 -10.79 14.35 8.17
C GLY A 97 -12.11 13.78 7.63
N GLN A 98 -12.09 13.24 6.41
CA GLN A 98 -13.22 12.64 5.69
C GLN A 98 -13.07 11.12 5.54
N GLY A 99 -12.20 10.49 6.34
CA GLY A 99 -11.92 9.06 6.27
C GLY A 99 -13.13 8.19 6.58
N THR A 100 -13.30 7.12 5.82
CA THR A 100 -14.34 6.09 6.04
C THR A 100 -13.81 4.96 6.93
N ALA A 101 -14.70 4.09 7.40
CA ALA A 101 -14.30 2.84 8.07
C ALA A 101 -13.40 1.95 7.19
N HIS A 102 -13.60 1.99 5.87
CA HIS A 102 -12.76 1.29 4.91
C HIS A 102 -11.37 1.93 4.79
N ASP A 103 -11.26 3.26 4.89
CA ASP A 103 -9.96 3.95 4.90
C ASP A 103 -9.21 3.70 6.21
N LEU A 104 -9.90 3.64 7.35
CA LEU A 104 -9.29 3.22 8.61
C LEU A 104 -8.77 1.78 8.57
N GLN A 105 -9.42 0.91 7.79
CA GLN A 105 -8.99 -0.46 7.59
C GLN A 105 -7.69 -0.54 6.77
N LEU A 106 -7.43 0.41 5.85
CA LEU A 106 -6.13 0.54 5.18
C LEU A 106 -5.01 0.72 6.21
N LEU A 107 -5.17 1.66 7.16
CA LEU A 107 -4.15 1.91 8.18
C LEU A 107 -3.82 0.67 9.03
N ARG A 108 -4.84 -0.14 9.33
CA ARG A 108 -4.67 -1.41 10.05
C ARG A 108 -3.95 -2.46 9.21
N HIS A 109 -4.31 -2.54 7.93
CA HIS A 109 -3.71 -3.47 6.97
C HIS A 109 -2.22 -3.18 6.80
N GLU A 110 -1.88 -1.97 6.35
CA GLU A 110 -0.52 -1.53 6.10
C GLU A 110 0.33 -1.54 7.38
N GLY A 111 -0.27 -1.17 8.52
CA GLY A 111 0.41 -1.25 9.81
C GLY A 111 0.74 -2.69 10.22
N ALA A 112 -0.15 -3.64 9.91
CA ALA A 112 0.09 -5.06 10.18
C ALA A 112 1.15 -5.67 9.24
N GLU A 113 1.16 -5.27 7.96
CA GLU A 113 2.23 -5.65 7.03
C GLU A 113 3.58 -5.15 7.52
N ALA A 114 3.69 -3.86 7.83
CA ALA A 114 4.92 -3.24 8.31
C ALA A 114 5.43 -3.92 9.58
N TRP A 115 4.54 -4.24 10.52
CA TRP A 115 4.87 -4.99 11.72
C TRP A 115 5.38 -6.39 11.40
N PHE A 116 4.69 -7.10 10.50
CA PHE A 116 5.08 -8.46 10.11
C PHE A 116 6.48 -8.48 9.50
N MET A 117 6.77 -7.55 8.58
CA MET A 117 8.07 -7.50 7.92
C MET A 117 9.21 -7.26 8.91
N ARG A 118 9.01 -6.38 9.90
CA ARG A 118 9.98 -6.14 10.97
C ARG A 118 10.20 -7.38 11.84
N ARG A 119 9.16 -8.19 12.07
CA ARG A 119 9.20 -9.31 13.01
C ARG A 119 9.65 -10.63 12.38
N HIS A 120 9.33 -10.84 11.11
CA HIS A 120 9.41 -12.14 10.43
C HIS A 120 10.29 -12.12 9.17
N GLY A 121 10.72 -10.95 8.70
CA GLY A 121 11.60 -10.81 7.55
C GLY A 121 10.96 -10.05 6.39
N PRO A 122 11.74 -9.73 5.33
CA PRO A 122 11.41 -8.69 4.36
C PRO A 122 10.41 -9.12 3.27
N SER A 123 9.86 -10.34 3.32
CA SER A 123 8.95 -10.84 2.28
C SER A 123 7.65 -10.03 2.28
N PHE A 124 7.42 -9.29 1.19
CA PHE A 124 6.17 -8.56 0.99
C PHE A 124 4.99 -9.53 0.83
N ASP A 125 5.13 -10.62 0.07
CA ASP A 125 4.03 -11.57 -0.14
C ASP A 125 3.56 -12.21 1.17
N ALA A 126 4.50 -12.60 2.04
CA ALA A 126 4.17 -13.16 3.35
C ALA A 126 3.51 -12.12 4.26
N ALA A 127 4.02 -10.89 4.29
CA ALA A 127 3.47 -9.80 5.08
C ALA A 127 2.05 -9.44 4.63
N HIS A 128 1.85 -9.24 3.33
CA HIS A 128 0.55 -8.93 2.75
C HIS A 128 -0.45 -10.06 3.02
N THR A 129 -0.06 -11.32 2.84
CA THR A 129 -0.94 -12.45 3.12
C THR A 129 -1.38 -12.48 4.59
N ALA A 130 -0.45 -12.25 5.52
CA ALA A 130 -0.75 -12.24 6.95
C ALA A 130 -1.64 -11.04 7.34
N ALA A 131 -1.34 -9.85 6.83
CA ALA A 131 -2.13 -8.65 7.08
C ALA A 131 -3.52 -8.78 6.48
N HIS A 132 -3.66 -9.26 5.24
CA HIS A 132 -4.95 -9.43 4.58
C HIS A 132 -5.85 -10.43 5.30
N ALA A 133 -5.28 -11.51 5.84
CA ALA A 133 -6.04 -12.50 6.60
C ALA A 133 -6.68 -11.91 7.89
N ARG A 134 -6.03 -10.91 8.51
CA ARG A 134 -6.51 -10.29 9.75
C ARG A 134 -7.28 -8.99 9.54
N TYR A 135 -6.81 -8.19 8.60
CA TYR A 135 -7.33 -6.88 8.25
C TYR A 135 -7.53 -6.82 6.74
N PRO A 136 -8.55 -7.50 6.20
CA PRO A 136 -8.79 -7.49 4.76
C PRO A 136 -9.07 -6.06 4.31
N TRP A 137 -8.39 -5.65 3.25
CA TRP A 137 -8.56 -4.37 2.60
C TRP A 137 -8.48 -4.56 1.08
N LYS A 138 -9.33 -3.86 0.33
CA LYS A 138 -9.34 -3.90 -1.13
C LYS A 138 -9.48 -2.48 -1.65
N GLY A 139 -8.40 -1.96 -2.22
CA GLY A 139 -8.35 -0.67 -2.91
C GLY A 139 -8.83 -0.74 -4.34
#